data_AF-A0A2M8RWT0-F1
#
_entry.id   AF-A0A2M8RWT0-F1
#
_cell.length_a   1.000
_cell.length_b   1.000
_cell.length_c   1.000
_cell.angle_alpha   90.00
_cell.angle_beta   90.00
_cell.angle_gamma   90.00
#
_symmetry.space_group_name_H-M   'P 1'
#
loop_
_entity.id
_entity.type
_entity.pdbx_description
1 polymer ?
#
loop_
_entity_poly.entity_id
_entity_poly.type
_entity_poly.pdbx_seq_one_letter_code
_entity_poly.pdbx_strand_id
1 'polypeptide(L)'
;MALPISTGAFLGSVFGPIGSVIGSSLDESLKAFEQDKKQFIKNYIPELETHFDRYQQLCQSDDICIAAVGDFNHGKSSLLNALINQKDFFKTSDQRETTENQTYTDEENKIIWLDTPGLNADPSGSDDKKANQGAFIYSDILLFVHNLSTGELDNAEKEYLEDVVKNTPTVKKVLVLTKLDKFSQSQQQEEVINKIQEQIQGMPLDLFTVSADRYWKATEKNQPKFVELSQINELKQYLVEYANQLISERPQLRADLKVDLKEKLNHILLTVEEEIQQEKAKFNFNRQEFLTQLNKHLKAFN
;
A
#
# COMPACT_ATOMS: atom_id res chain seq x y z
N MET A 1 -27.03 24.12 -10.64
CA MET A 1 -27.00 23.63 -12.03
C MET A 1 -26.21 22.35 -12.04
N ALA A 2 -26.90 21.21 -11.96
CA ALA A 2 -26.29 19.88 -12.07
C ALA A 2 -26.52 19.38 -13.50
N LEU A 3 -25.48 18.86 -14.14
CA LEU A 3 -25.55 18.29 -15.49
C LEU A 3 -26.35 16.97 -15.46
N PRO A 4 -27.17 16.67 -16.47
CA PRO A 4 -27.98 15.46 -16.50
C PRO A 4 -27.12 14.25 -16.85
N ILE A 5 -27.18 13.20 -16.04
CA ILE A 5 -26.61 11.89 -16.38
C ILE A 5 -27.49 11.28 -17.47
N SER A 6 -26.92 11.16 -18.67
CA SER A 6 -27.53 10.50 -19.83
C SER A 6 -27.76 9.02 -19.54
N THR A 7 -29.02 8.65 -19.40
CA THR A 7 -29.52 7.28 -19.19
C THR A 7 -29.39 6.38 -20.42
N GLY A 8 -28.83 6.87 -21.53
CA GLY A 8 -28.61 6.10 -22.76
C GLY A 8 -27.34 5.25 -22.80
N ALA A 9 -26.40 5.44 -21.86
CA ALA A 9 -25.08 4.79 -21.90
C ALA A 9 -25.02 3.40 -21.23
N PHE A 10 -26.06 2.99 -20.50
CA PHE A 10 -26.00 1.83 -19.60
C PHE A 10 -26.15 0.46 -20.31
N LEU A 11 -26.65 0.43 -21.56
CA LEU A 11 -26.84 -0.83 -22.31
C LEU A 11 -25.84 -1.02 -23.47
N GLY A 12 -25.08 0.02 -23.84
CA GLY A 12 -24.05 -0.07 -24.90
C GLY A 12 -22.68 -0.53 -24.40
N SER A 13 -22.39 -0.40 -23.10
CA SER A 13 -21.08 -0.75 -22.52
C SER A 13 -21.01 -2.19 -21.98
N VAL A 14 -22.15 -2.81 -21.66
CA VAL A 14 -22.19 -4.19 -21.13
C VAL A 14 -22.20 -5.24 -22.25
N PHE A 15 -22.65 -4.88 -23.44
CA PHE A 15 -22.61 -5.73 -24.64
C PHE A 15 -22.20 -4.92 -25.87
N GLY A 16 -20.90 -4.67 -26.02
CA GLY A 16 -20.32 -4.29 -27.32
C GLY A 16 -20.55 -5.39 -28.37
N PRO A 17 -20.49 -5.07 -29.68
CA PRO A 17 -20.85 -6.03 -30.71
C PRO A 17 -19.97 -7.28 -30.61
N ILE A 18 -20.60 -8.46 -30.53
CA ILE A 18 -19.98 -9.79 -30.62
C ILE A 18 -19.34 -10.03 -32.01
N GLY A 19 -18.97 -8.98 -32.75
CA GLY A 19 -18.59 -9.05 -34.14
C GLY A 19 -17.46 -8.10 -34.48
N SER A 20 -16.26 -8.34 -33.93
CA SER A 20 -14.98 -8.11 -34.62
C SER A 20 -13.79 -8.57 -33.78
N VAL A 21 -13.74 -9.86 -33.39
CA VAL A 21 -12.48 -10.50 -32.99
C VAL A 21 -12.01 -11.36 -34.16
N ILE A 22 -11.57 -10.69 -35.21
CA ILE A 22 -10.73 -11.29 -36.25
C ILE A 22 -9.48 -10.40 -36.29
N GLY A 23 -8.53 -10.68 -35.39
CA GLY A 23 -7.20 -10.06 -35.46
C GLY A 23 -6.48 -9.80 -34.14
N SER A 24 -7.18 -9.60 -33.01
CA SER A 24 -6.52 -9.37 -31.72
C SER A 24 -6.22 -10.70 -31.02
N SER A 25 -5.02 -10.85 -30.49
CA SER A 25 -4.67 -12.03 -29.69
C SER A 25 -5.56 -12.13 -28.45
N LEU A 26 -5.80 -13.34 -27.94
CA LEU A 26 -6.56 -13.56 -26.69
C LEU A 26 -6.02 -12.68 -25.55
N ASP A 27 -4.70 -12.47 -25.53
CA ASP A 27 -4.00 -11.64 -24.56
C ASP A 27 -4.37 -10.15 -24.66
N GLU A 28 -4.60 -9.62 -25.86
CA GLU A 28 -5.04 -8.23 -26.04
C GLU A 28 -6.48 -8.03 -25.55
N SER A 29 -7.37 -9.00 -25.82
CA SER A 29 -8.74 -8.95 -25.34
C SER A 29 -8.82 -9.09 -23.81
N LEU A 30 -7.99 -9.94 -23.21
CA LEU A 30 -7.86 -10.07 -21.75
C LEU A 30 -7.35 -8.77 -21.11
N LYS A 31 -6.32 -8.14 -21.69
CA LYS A 31 -5.79 -6.87 -21.19
C LYS A 31 -6.81 -5.74 -21.26
N ALA A 32 -7.57 -5.64 -22.36
CA ALA A 32 -8.63 -4.65 -22.49
C ALA A 32 -9.72 -4.81 -21.43
N PHE A 33 -10.16 -6.05 -21.17
CA PHE A 33 -11.15 -6.34 -20.15
C PHE A 33 -10.67 -6.01 -18.73
N GLU A 34 -9.41 -6.33 -18.39
CA GLU A 34 -8.84 -5.95 -17.09
C GLU A 34 -8.70 -4.42 -16.94
N GLN A 35 -8.35 -3.73 -18.03
CA GLN A 35 -8.29 -2.26 -18.04
C GLN A 35 -9.68 -1.64 -17.81
N ASP A 36 -10.72 -2.18 -18.44
CA ASP A 36 -12.10 -1.73 -18.25
C ASP A 36 -12.56 -1.92 -16.80
N LYS A 37 -12.23 -3.05 -16.16
CA LYS A 37 -12.50 -3.26 -14.73
C LYS A 37 -11.79 -2.24 -13.86
N LYS A 38 -10.50 -2.00 -14.10
CA LYS A 38 -9.72 -1.04 -13.31
C LYS A 38 -10.30 0.37 -13.44
N GLN A 39 -10.69 0.76 -14.66
CA GLN A 39 -11.33 2.04 -14.91
C GLN A 39 -12.71 2.14 -14.25
N PHE A 40 -13.49 1.05 -14.24
CA PHE A 40 -14.76 0.99 -13.52
C PHE A 40 -14.57 1.21 -12.03
N ILE A 41 -13.68 0.46 -11.38
CA ILE A 41 -13.40 0.61 -9.95
C ILE A 41 -12.97 2.04 -9.64
N LYS A 42 -12.02 2.59 -10.39
CA LYS A 42 -11.54 3.96 -10.19
C LYS A 42 -12.64 5.02 -10.35
N ASN A 43 -13.55 4.84 -11.28
CA ASN A 43 -14.58 5.85 -11.58
C ASN A 43 -15.79 5.77 -10.65
N TYR A 44 -16.14 4.56 -10.19
CA TYR A 44 -17.41 4.32 -9.50
C TYR A 44 -17.24 3.87 -8.05
N ILE A 45 -16.10 3.29 -7.70
CA ILE A 45 -15.82 2.75 -6.35
C ILE A 45 -14.35 3.01 -5.95
N PRO A 46 -13.86 4.26 -6.02
CA PRO A 46 -12.45 4.58 -5.78
C PRO A 46 -11.97 4.17 -4.38
N GLU A 47 -12.85 4.13 -3.38
CA GLU A 47 -12.55 3.70 -2.01
C GLU A 47 -12.11 2.22 -1.91
N LEU A 48 -12.43 1.40 -2.90
CA LEU A 48 -12.00 0.00 -2.96
C LEU A 48 -10.78 -0.23 -3.86
N GLU A 49 -10.27 0.80 -4.57
CA GLU A 49 -9.17 0.64 -5.54
C GLU A 49 -7.95 -0.07 -4.92
N THR A 50 -7.46 0.44 -3.78
CA THR A 50 -6.31 -0.15 -3.07
C THR A 50 -6.59 -1.57 -2.59
N HIS A 51 -7.82 -1.88 -2.16
CA HIS A 51 -8.19 -3.22 -1.69
C HIS A 51 -8.17 -4.24 -2.84
N PHE A 52 -8.68 -3.84 -4.02
CA PHE A 52 -8.64 -4.67 -5.22
C PHE A 52 -7.22 -4.85 -5.74
N ASP A 53 -6.44 -3.77 -5.84
CA ASP A 53 -5.04 -3.84 -6.28
C ASP A 53 -4.23 -4.75 -5.32
N ARG A 54 -4.46 -4.66 -4.01
CA ARG A 54 -3.84 -5.56 -3.01
C ARG A 54 -4.24 -7.01 -3.20
N TYR A 55 -5.54 -7.29 -3.35
CA TYR A 55 -6.02 -8.66 -3.57
C TYR A 55 -5.47 -9.27 -4.87
N GLN A 56 -5.46 -8.49 -5.95
CA GLN A 56 -4.90 -8.90 -7.23
C GLN A 56 -3.40 -9.20 -7.11
N GLN A 57 -2.65 -8.33 -6.43
CA GLN A 57 -1.22 -8.56 -6.17
C GLN A 57 -1.00 -9.87 -5.42
N LEU A 58 -1.77 -10.10 -4.35
CA LEU A 58 -1.69 -11.34 -3.59
C LEU A 58 -2.01 -12.56 -4.45
N CYS A 59 -2.87 -12.48 -5.46
CA CYS A 59 -3.17 -13.58 -6.36
C CYS A 59 -2.10 -13.85 -7.44
N GLN A 60 -1.20 -12.90 -7.69
CA GLN A 60 -0.20 -13.01 -8.77
C GLN A 60 1.06 -13.77 -8.38
N SER A 61 1.45 -13.74 -7.10
CA SER A 61 2.61 -14.47 -6.59
C SER A 61 2.33 -15.06 -5.22
N ASP A 62 2.93 -16.22 -4.94
CA ASP A 62 2.96 -16.83 -3.61
C ASP A 62 4.09 -16.26 -2.74
N ASP A 63 5.09 -15.61 -3.35
CA ASP A 63 6.24 -15.04 -2.64
C ASP A 63 5.83 -13.92 -1.68
N ILE A 64 6.59 -13.75 -0.61
CA ILE A 64 6.36 -12.71 0.40
C ILE A 64 7.11 -11.44 0.02
N CYS A 65 6.38 -10.34 -0.14
CA CYS A 65 6.99 -9.04 -0.38
C CYS A 65 7.32 -8.34 0.94
N ILE A 66 8.60 -8.05 1.16
CA ILE A 66 9.09 -7.23 2.26
C ILE A 66 9.45 -5.86 1.70
N ALA A 67 8.65 -4.85 2.02
CA ALA A 67 8.85 -3.47 1.55
C ALA A 67 9.48 -2.60 2.63
N ALA A 68 10.46 -1.77 2.27
CA ALA A 68 11.00 -0.75 3.16
C ALA A 68 10.46 0.64 2.79
N VAL A 69 9.85 1.33 3.76
CA VAL A 69 9.34 2.71 3.62
C VAL A 69 9.88 3.61 4.73
N GLY A 70 9.81 4.93 4.54
CA GLY A 70 10.35 5.94 5.46
C GLY A 70 10.99 7.09 4.70
N ASP A 71 11.34 8.17 5.40
CA ASP A 71 11.86 9.38 4.72
C ASP A 71 13.15 9.14 3.95
N PHE A 72 13.42 10.06 3.03
CA PHE A 72 14.69 10.16 2.36
C PHE A 72 15.87 10.15 3.36
N ASN A 73 16.97 9.47 3.02
CA ASN A 73 18.16 9.31 3.87
C ASN A 73 18.00 8.54 5.20
N HIS A 74 16.87 7.87 5.44
CA HIS A 74 16.71 6.99 6.62
C HIS A 74 17.43 5.64 6.54
N GLY A 75 18.12 5.34 5.43
CA GLY A 75 18.95 4.14 5.31
C GLY A 75 18.20 2.89 4.85
N LYS A 76 17.04 3.04 4.20
CA LYS A 76 16.23 1.95 3.60
C LYS A 76 17.06 1.04 2.69
N SER A 77 17.63 1.59 1.62
CA SER A 77 18.45 0.85 0.65
C SER A 77 19.67 0.21 1.29
N SER A 78 20.34 0.91 2.22
CA SER A 78 21.48 0.36 2.97
C SER A 78 21.10 -0.81 3.87
N LEU A 79 19.94 -0.74 4.53
CA LEU A 79 19.37 -1.83 5.31
C LEU A 79 19.05 -3.03 4.42
N LEU A 80 18.33 -2.81 3.32
CA LEU A 80 17.95 -3.88 2.40
C LEU A 80 19.19 -4.57 1.82
N ASN A 81 20.20 -3.81 1.38
CA ASN A 81 21.48 -4.35 0.92
C ASN A 81 22.14 -5.27 1.97
N ALA A 82 22.13 -4.87 3.25
CA ALA A 82 22.67 -5.68 4.33
C ALA A 82 21.85 -6.96 4.55
N LEU A 83 20.51 -6.89 4.51
CA LEU A 83 19.62 -8.03 4.67
C LEU A 83 19.77 -9.06 3.53
N ILE A 84 19.90 -8.61 2.28
CA ILE A 84 20.16 -9.50 1.14
C ILE A 84 21.63 -9.91 1.01
N ASN A 85 22.50 -9.38 1.87
CA ASN A 85 23.95 -9.57 1.84
C ASN A 85 24.57 -9.25 0.45
N GLN A 86 24.05 -8.22 -0.22
CA GLN A 86 24.60 -7.69 -1.47
C GLN A 86 24.84 -6.19 -1.31
N LYS A 87 26.11 -5.82 -1.26
CA LYS A 87 26.50 -4.42 -1.16
C LYS A 87 26.15 -3.70 -2.46
N ASP A 88 25.56 -2.51 -2.35
CA ASP A 88 25.26 -1.61 -3.47
C ASP A 88 24.27 -2.15 -4.54
N PHE A 89 23.46 -3.18 -4.23
CA PHE A 89 22.41 -3.64 -5.13
C PHE A 89 21.32 -2.58 -5.29
N PHE A 90 20.73 -2.16 -4.17
CA PHE A 90 19.84 -1.01 -4.09
C PHE A 90 20.69 0.26 -3.98
N LYS A 91 20.43 1.24 -4.85
CA LYS A 91 21.20 2.49 -4.88
C LYS A 91 20.92 3.30 -3.62
N THR A 92 21.98 3.69 -2.91
CA THR A 92 21.89 4.52 -1.72
C THR A 92 21.82 6.01 -2.08
N SER A 93 21.34 6.81 -1.14
CA SER A 93 20.85 8.18 -1.32
C SER A 93 21.79 9.21 -1.95
N ASP A 94 23.09 8.96 -2.00
CA ASP A 94 24.05 9.89 -2.60
C ASP A 94 23.96 9.91 -4.13
N GLN A 95 23.21 8.97 -4.72
CA GLN A 95 22.85 8.93 -6.14
C GLN A 95 21.34 9.10 -6.26
N ARG A 96 20.87 10.29 -6.64
CA ARG A 96 19.44 10.59 -6.88
C ARG A 96 18.90 9.73 -8.04
N GLU A 97 18.52 8.48 -7.78
CA GLU A 97 17.99 7.60 -8.82
C GLU A 97 16.83 6.67 -8.41
N THR A 98 16.53 6.46 -7.13
CA THR A 98 15.35 5.67 -6.72
C THR A 98 14.06 6.48 -6.89
N THR A 99 13.74 6.80 -8.14
CA THR A 99 12.43 7.31 -8.55
C THR A 99 11.49 6.17 -8.90
N GLU A 100 11.98 4.92 -8.99
CA GLU A 100 11.19 3.71 -9.22
C GLU A 100 11.44 2.70 -8.10
N ASN A 101 10.43 1.87 -7.81
CA ASN A 101 10.57 0.76 -6.87
C ASN A 101 11.57 -0.25 -7.45
N GLN A 102 12.57 -0.62 -6.66
CA GLN A 102 13.53 -1.66 -7.04
C GLN A 102 13.20 -2.95 -6.28
N THR A 103 13.38 -4.09 -6.94
CA THR A 103 13.12 -5.40 -6.34
C THR A 103 14.34 -6.30 -6.42
N TYR A 104 14.54 -7.10 -5.37
CA TYR A 104 15.44 -8.25 -5.36
C TYR A 104 14.65 -9.49 -4.97
N THR A 105 14.73 -10.56 -5.78
CA THR A 105 14.04 -11.82 -5.49
C THR A 105 15.01 -12.81 -4.87
N ASP A 106 14.70 -13.21 -3.64
CA ASP A 106 15.34 -14.31 -2.93
C ASP A 106 14.53 -15.59 -3.16
N GLU A 107 14.90 -16.32 -4.21
CA GLU A 107 14.25 -17.56 -4.65
C GLU A 107 14.31 -18.67 -3.58
N GLU A 108 15.34 -18.66 -2.72
CA GLU A 108 15.51 -19.69 -1.68
C GLU A 108 14.47 -19.54 -0.57
N ASN A 109 14.25 -18.30 -0.12
CA ASN A 109 13.30 -17.98 0.95
C ASN A 109 11.91 -17.60 0.43
N LYS A 110 11.73 -17.51 -0.90
CA LYS A 110 10.50 -17.01 -1.55
C LYS A 110 10.13 -15.60 -1.08
N ILE A 111 11.12 -14.72 -1.03
CA ILE A 111 10.98 -13.34 -0.56
C ILE A 111 11.32 -12.37 -1.70
N ILE A 112 10.47 -11.36 -1.88
CA ILE A 112 10.76 -10.20 -2.73
C ILE A 112 11.09 -9.03 -1.81
N TRP A 113 12.32 -8.55 -1.87
CA TRP A 113 12.76 -7.35 -1.16
C TRP A 113 12.47 -6.12 -2.03
N LEU A 114 11.63 -5.21 -1.56
CA LEU A 114 11.19 -4.02 -2.28
C LEU A 114 11.76 -2.76 -1.61
N ASP A 115 12.66 -2.07 -2.31
CA ASP A 115 13.10 -0.73 -1.91
C ASP A 115 12.17 0.30 -2.54
N THR A 116 11.57 1.15 -1.70
CA THR A 116 10.73 2.25 -2.18
C THR A 116 11.51 3.56 -2.20
N PRO A 117 11.12 4.51 -3.08
CA PRO A 117 11.53 5.90 -2.96
C PRO A 117 11.30 6.43 -1.54
N GLY A 118 12.13 7.39 -1.12
CA GLY A 118 11.95 8.02 0.18
C GLY A 118 10.72 8.91 0.21
N LEU A 119 9.99 8.87 1.32
CA LEU A 119 8.95 9.86 1.58
C LEU A 119 9.58 11.25 1.61
N ASN A 120 8.84 12.25 1.14
CA ASN A 120 9.25 13.66 1.11
C ASN A 120 10.55 13.92 0.31
N ALA A 121 10.93 12.99 -0.58
CA ALA A 121 12.13 13.14 -1.41
C ALA A 121 11.92 14.14 -2.57
N ASP A 122 10.68 14.26 -3.06
CA ASP A 122 10.34 15.05 -4.24
C ASP A 122 9.15 16.00 -4.00
N PRO A 123 9.19 17.26 -4.50
CA PRO A 123 8.08 18.19 -4.35
C PRO A 123 6.81 17.83 -5.14
N SER A 124 6.90 16.89 -6.08
CA SER A 124 5.75 16.52 -6.93
C SER A 124 4.86 15.44 -6.31
N GLY A 125 5.31 14.80 -5.21
CA GLY A 125 4.60 13.73 -4.51
C GLY A 125 4.56 12.41 -5.29
N SER A 126 5.37 12.28 -6.35
CA SER A 126 5.44 11.05 -7.14
C SER A 126 6.11 9.93 -6.33
N ASP A 127 7.14 10.27 -5.55
CA ASP A 127 7.86 9.31 -4.72
C ASP A 127 6.98 8.81 -3.58
N ASP A 128 6.22 9.72 -2.95
CA ASP A 128 5.23 9.37 -1.92
C ASP A 128 4.17 8.40 -2.45
N LYS A 129 3.69 8.63 -3.68
CA LYS A 129 2.74 7.71 -4.32
C LYS A 129 3.34 6.31 -4.48
N LYS A 130 4.60 6.19 -4.87
CA LYS A 130 5.28 4.90 -5.07
C LYS A 130 5.60 4.21 -3.74
N ALA A 131 6.02 4.97 -2.73
CA ALA A 131 6.18 4.49 -1.37
C ALA A 131 4.85 3.95 -0.82
N ASN A 132 3.74 4.66 -1.05
CA ASN A 132 2.41 4.20 -0.68
C ASN A 132 1.99 2.94 -1.43
N GLN A 133 2.28 2.80 -2.72
CA GLN A 133 2.04 1.52 -3.39
C GLN A 133 2.85 0.37 -2.75
N GLY A 134 4.10 0.63 -2.39
CA GLY A 134 4.93 -0.30 -1.62
C GLY A 134 4.27 -0.73 -0.31
N ALA A 135 3.83 0.23 0.50
CA ALA A 135 3.20 -0.02 1.79
C ALA A 135 1.82 -0.70 1.68
N PHE A 136 0.89 -0.13 0.93
CA PHE A 136 -0.52 -0.50 0.98
C PHE A 136 -0.91 -1.62 0.01
N ILE A 137 -0.15 -1.83 -1.08
CA ILE A 137 -0.50 -2.80 -2.13
C ILE A 137 0.48 -3.97 -2.14
N TYR A 138 1.77 -3.70 -2.14
CA TYR A 138 2.77 -4.75 -2.36
C TYR A 138 3.15 -5.49 -1.07
N SER A 139 3.34 -4.77 0.04
CA SER A 139 3.94 -5.34 1.24
C SER A 139 3.07 -6.40 1.92
N ASP A 140 3.71 -7.51 2.29
CA ASP A 140 3.22 -8.49 3.28
C ASP A 140 3.85 -8.23 4.65
N ILE A 141 5.12 -7.83 4.63
CA ILE A 141 5.84 -7.28 5.76
C ILE A 141 6.32 -5.88 5.36
N LEU A 142 5.98 -4.89 6.17
CA LEU A 142 6.38 -3.50 5.99
C LEU A 142 7.45 -3.14 7.02
N LEU A 143 8.64 -2.80 6.53
CA LEU A 143 9.71 -2.20 7.33
C LEU A 143 9.53 -0.68 7.30
N PHE A 144 9.06 -0.11 8.40
CA PHE A 144 9.10 1.34 8.58
C PHE A 144 10.49 1.72 9.10
N VAL A 145 11.27 2.42 8.28
CA VAL A 145 12.68 2.69 8.53
C VAL A 145 12.84 4.12 9.03
N HIS A 146 13.30 4.25 10.28
CA HIS A 146 13.58 5.53 10.90
C HIS A 146 15.08 5.64 11.22
N ASN A 147 15.67 6.81 10.96
CA ASN A 147 17.06 7.06 11.33
C ASN A 147 17.16 7.42 12.81
N LEU A 148 17.68 6.52 13.65
CA LEU A 148 17.79 6.79 15.09
C LEU A 148 18.61 8.07 15.39
N SER A 149 19.55 8.44 14.51
CA SER A 149 20.39 9.61 14.71
C SER A 149 19.66 10.95 14.57
N THR A 150 18.42 10.98 14.07
CA THR A 150 17.62 12.22 13.94
C THR A 150 16.72 12.49 15.14
N GLY A 151 16.65 11.56 16.10
CA GLY A 151 15.88 11.72 17.33
C GLY A 151 14.70 10.77 17.38
N GLU A 152 13.58 11.24 17.92
CA GLU A 152 12.30 10.53 17.98
C GLU A 152 11.52 10.68 16.66
N LEU A 153 10.42 9.92 16.51
CA LEU A 153 9.55 10.05 15.34
C LEU A 153 8.91 11.43 15.32
N ASP A 154 8.92 12.08 14.16
CA ASP A 154 8.21 13.34 14.00
C ASP A 154 6.69 13.13 13.84
N ASN A 155 5.92 14.22 13.75
CA ASN A 155 4.47 14.12 13.62
C ASN A 155 4.03 13.50 12.29
N ALA A 156 4.74 13.77 11.19
CA ALA A 156 4.39 13.21 9.88
C ALA A 156 4.67 11.70 9.84
N GLU A 157 5.78 11.25 10.41
CA GLU A 157 6.11 9.83 10.56
C GLU A 157 5.07 9.10 11.43
N LYS A 158 4.65 9.71 12.54
CA LYS A 158 3.60 9.15 13.41
C LYS A 158 2.26 9.05 12.69
N GLU A 159 1.80 10.12 12.06
CA GLU A 159 0.54 10.13 11.30
C GLU A 159 0.56 9.09 10.17
N TYR A 160 1.69 8.96 9.47
CA TYR A 160 1.87 7.94 8.44
C TYR A 160 1.79 6.53 9.01
N LEU A 161 2.47 6.27 10.13
CA LEU A 161 2.48 4.97 10.78
C LEU A 161 1.09 4.57 11.27
N GLU A 162 0.34 5.52 11.84
CA GLU A 162 -1.06 5.33 12.23
C GLU A 162 -1.96 4.99 11.03
N ASP A 163 -1.80 5.71 9.92
CA ASP A 163 -2.56 5.46 8.70
C ASP A 163 -2.27 4.06 8.12
N VAL A 164 -1.00 3.68 8.06
CA VAL A 164 -0.56 2.34 7.66
C VAL A 164 -1.17 1.29 8.58
N VAL A 165 -1.06 1.44 9.89
CA VAL A 165 -1.62 0.49 10.87
C VAL A 165 -3.11 0.29 10.66
N LYS A 166 -3.84 1.40 10.48
CA LYS A 166 -5.30 1.40 10.29
C LYS A 166 -5.73 0.74 8.99
N ASN A 167 -5.06 1.05 7.87
CA ASN A 167 -5.54 0.69 6.54
C ASN A 167 -4.94 -0.61 6.00
N THR A 168 -3.96 -1.22 6.70
CA THR A 168 -3.33 -2.48 6.25
C THR A 168 -3.39 -3.60 7.30
N PRO A 169 -4.52 -3.89 7.95
CA PRO A 169 -4.57 -4.73 9.16
C PRO A 169 -3.96 -6.15 8.99
N THR A 170 -3.85 -6.66 7.77
CA THR A 170 -3.27 -7.98 7.45
C THR A 170 -1.77 -7.97 7.17
N VAL A 171 -1.15 -6.78 7.07
CA VAL A 171 0.30 -6.61 6.84
C VAL A 171 1.04 -6.61 8.16
N LYS A 172 2.18 -7.30 8.26
CA LYS A 172 3.04 -7.23 9.44
C LYS A 172 3.89 -5.96 9.40
N LYS A 173 3.86 -5.15 10.45
CA LYS A 173 4.68 -3.93 10.57
C LYS A 173 5.87 -4.17 11.47
N VAL A 174 7.02 -3.68 11.04
CA VAL A 174 8.27 -3.69 11.80
C VAL A 174 8.88 -2.29 11.72
N LEU A 175 9.01 -1.61 12.85
CA LEU A 175 9.78 -0.38 12.96
C LEU A 175 11.26 -0.75 13.09
N VAL A 176 12.08 -0.25 12.17
CA VAL A 176 13.52 -0.51 12.15
C VAL A 176 14.27 0.81 12.35
N LEU A 177 14.91 0.94 13.51
CA LEU A 177 15.72 2.09 13.88
C LEU A 177 17.15 1.90 13.36
N THR A 178 17.51 2.62 12.30
CA THR A 178 18.81 2.49 11.63
C THR A 178 19.86 3.43 12.21
N LYS A 179 21.10 3.29 11.72
CA LYS A 179 22.26 4.11 12.11
C LYS A 179 22.55 4.07 13.62
N LEU A 180 22.35 2.91 14.23
CA LEU A 180 22.71 2.61 15.63
C LEU A 180 24.18 2.95 15.96
N ASP A 181 25.06 3.02 14.96
CA ASP A 181 26.46 3.41 15.09
C ASP A 181 26.73 4.88 15.37
N LYS A 182 25.75 5.77 15.18
CA LYS A 182 25.93 7.23 15.36
C LYS A 182 25.91 7.68 16.82
N PHE A 183 25.51 6.81 17.74
CA PHE A 183 25.49 7.11 19.17
C PHE A 183 26.83 6.77 19.81
N SER A 184 27.48 7.77 20.41
CA SER A 184 28.71 7.60 21.18
C SER A 184 28.45 7.23 22.65
N GLN A 185 27.24 7.51 23.15
CA GLN A 185 26.83 7.30 24.54
C GLN A 185 25.57 6.42 24.57
N SER A 186 25.63 5.30 25.28
CA SER A 186 24.52 4.33 25.37
C SER A 186 23.29 4.92 26.04
N GLN A 187 23.45 5.78 27.05
CA GLN A 187 22.32 6.37 27.78
C GLN A 187 21.46 7.25 26.87
N GLN A 188 22.07 8.11 26.05
CA GLN A 188 21.33 8.95 25.11
C GLN A 188 20.56 8.11 24.08
N GLN A 189 21.16 7.00 23.64
CA GLN A 189 20.52 6.07 22.71
C GLN A 189 19.28 5.42 23.36
N GLU A 190 19.40 4.93 24.59
CA GLU A 190 18.30 4.33 25.35
C GLU A 190 17.18 5.36 25.60
N GLU A 191 17.51 6.60 25.92
CA GLU A 191 16.52 7.67 26.11
C GLU A 191 15.69 7.93 24.85
N VAL A 192 16.33 7.99 23.67
CA VAL A 192 15.62 8.19 22.39
C VAL A 192 14.76 6.97 22.05
N ILE A 193 15.28 5.75 22.24
CA ILE A 193 14.53 4.51 21.99
C ILE A 193 13.29 4.44 22.89
N ASN A 194 13.42 4.76 24.18
CA ASN A 194 12.30 4.75 25.11
C ASN A 194 11.19 5.72 24.69
N LYS A 195 11.55 6.93 24.24
CA LYS A 195 10.56 7.89 23.71
C LYS A 195 9.86 7.37 22.47
N ILE A 196 10.60 6.76 21.54
CA ILE A 196 10.00 6.14 20.35
C ILE A 196 9.04 5.01 20.77
N GLN A 197 9.43 4.18 21.74
CA GLN A 197 8.56 3.13 22.29
C GLN A 197 7.27 3.68 22.91
N GLU A 198 7.34 4.82 23.61
CA GLU A 198 6.16 5.53 24.11
C GLU A 198 5.30 6.06 22.95
N GLN A 199 5.90 6.61 21.89
CA GLN A 199 5.18 7.15 20.73
C GLN A 199 4.40 6.07 19.95
N ILE A 200 4.93 4.86 19.86
CA ILE A 200 4.28 3.74 19.16
C ILE A 200 3.39 2.88 20.08
N GLN A 201 3.23 3.26 21.34
CA GLN A 201 2.53 2.44 22.32
C GLN A 201 1.08 2.16 21.87
N GLY A 202 0.70 0.89 21.82
CA GLY A 202 -0.62 0.45 21.38
C GLY A 202 -0.74 0.19 19.87
N MET A 203 0.29 0.52 19.08
CA MET A 203 0.35 0.12 17.68
C MET A 203 0.86 -1.34 17.56
N PRO A 204 0.27 -2.18 16.70
CA PRO A 204 0.65 -3.58 16.54
C PRO A 204 1.89 -3.74 15.65
N LEU A 205 3.04 -3.27 16.12
CA LEU A 205 4.29 -3.32 15.38
C LEU A 205 5.46 -3.77 16.26
N ASP A 206 6.41 -4.48 15.66
CA ASP A 206 7.63 -4.93 16.35
C ASP A 206 8.76 -3.92 16.13
N LEU A 207 9.70 -3.84 17.06
CA LEU A 207 10.77 -2.85 17.04
C LEU A 207 12.14 -3.54 16.97
N PHE A 208 12.98 -3.12 16.02
CA PHE A 208 14.37 -3.54 15.90
C PHE A 208 15.30 -2.34 15.77
N THR A 209 16.53 -2.48 16.26
CA THR A 209 17.60 -1.50 16.03
C THR A 209 18.68 -2.12 15.17
N VAL A 210 19.26 -1.41 14.20
CA VAL A 210 20.26 -1.98 13.30
C VAL A 210 21.32 -0.97 12.87
N SER A 211 22.47 -1.48 12.42
CA SER A 211 23.49 -0.68 11.72
C SER A 211 24.09 -1.44 10.54
N ALA A 212 23.67 -1.06 9.32
CA ALA A 212 24.26 -1.56 8.09
C ALA A 212 25.77 -1.24 7.99
N ASP A 213 26.19 -0.08 8.48
CA ASP A 213 27.61 0.31 8.51
C ASP A 213 28.45 -0.63 9.40
N ARG A 214 27.94 -1.02 10.58
CA ARG A 214 28.60 -2.01 11.43
C ARG A 214 28.66 -3.36 10.72
N TYR A 215 27.56 -3.79 10.10
CA TYR A 215 27.50 -5.06 9.36
C TYR A 215 28.55 -5.13 8.25
N TRP A 216 28.64 -4.11 7.40
CA TRP A 216 29.62 -4.09 6.31
C TRP A 216 31.07 -3.96 6.80
N LYS A 217 31.34 -3.11 7.80
CA LYS A 217 32.69 -3.02 8.40
C LYS A 217 33.11 -4.35 9.04
N ALA A 218 32.17 -5.07 9.65
CA ALA A 218 32.42 -6.34 10.29
C ALA A 218 32.74 -7.45 9.27
N THR A 219 31.98 -7.51 8.18
CA THR A 219 32.18 -8.48 7.09
C THR A 219 33.48 -8.21 6.34
N GLU A 220 33.79 -6.95 6.02
CA GLU A 220 35.05 -6.57 5.36
C GLU A 220 36.30 -6.87 6.21
N LYS A 221 36.21 -6.69 7.54
CA LYS A 221 37.34 -6.86 8.46
C LYS A 221 37.39 -8.24 9.14
N ASN A 222 36.50 -9.16 8.79
CA ASN A 222 36.34 -10.46 9.44
C ASN A 222 36.21 -10.36 10.98
N GLN A 223 35.37 -9.44 11.46
CA GLN A 223 35.16 -9.21 12.89
C GLN A 223 33.76 -9.67 13.33
N PRO A 224 33.57 -10.95 13.70
CA PRO A 224 32.25 -11.52 13.95
C PRO A 224 31.45 -10.80 15.05
N LYS A 225 32.14 -10.26 16.07
CA LYS A 225 31.51 -9.48 17.14
C LYS A 225 30.77 -8.23 16.65
N PHE A 226 31.24 -7.59 15.58
CA PHE A 226 30.56 -6.41 15.01
C PHE A 226 29.37 -6.79 14.12
N VAL A 227 29.31 -8.02 13.61
CA VAL A 227 28.12 -8.55 12.93
C VAL A 227 27.00 -8.72 13.96
N GLU A 228 27.29 -9.29 15.12
CA GLU A 228 26.32 -9.44 16.22
C GLU A 228 25.80 -8.08 16.71
N LEU A 229 26.69 -7.12 16.95
CA LEU A 229 26.34 -5.75 17.37
C LEU A 229 25.62 -4.92 16.29
N SER A 230 25.54 -5.41 15.05
CA SER A 230 24.78 -4.76 13.98
C SER A 230 23.29 -5.12 14.02
N GLN A 231 22.92 -6.23 14.68
CA GLN A 231 21.57 -6.79 14.76
C GLN A 231 20.90 -7.12 13.40
N ILE A 232 21.63 -7.02 12.29
CA ILE A 232 21.10 -7.34 10.94
C ILE A 232 20.71 -8.81 10.82
N ASN A 233 21.53 -9.73 11.36
CA ASN A 233 21.24 -11.16 11.28
C ASN A 233 19.99 -11.55 12.08
N GLU A 234 19.80 -10.94 13.25
CA GLU A 234 18.62 -11.16 14.09
C GLU A 234 17.36 -10.68 13.38
N LEU A 235 17.38 -9.46 12.82
CA LEU A 235 16.28 -8.95 12.00
C LEU A 235 16.03 -9.86 10.79
N LYS A 236 17.08 -10.28 10.07
CA LYS A 236 16.94 -11.16 8.90
C LYS A 236 16.28 -12.49 9.28
N GLN A 237 16.75 -13.12 10.35
CA GLN A 237 16.19 -14.39 10.82
C GLN A 237 14.70 -14.23 11.15
N TYR A 238 14.36 -13.21 11.93
CA TYR A 238 12.98 -12.87 12.27
C TYR A 238 12.10 -12.69 11.01
N LEU A 239 12.58 -11.94 10.02
CA LEU A 239 11.83 -11.67 8.78
C LEU A 239 11.62 -12.94 7.94
N VAL A 240 12.64 -13.80 7.83
CA VAL A 240 12.54 -15.06 7.09
C VAL A 240 11.59 -16.04 7.80
N GLU A 241 11.65 -16.15 9.13
CA GLU A 241 10.74 -16.99 9.91
C GLU A 241 9.28 -16.53 9.74
N TYR A 242 9.04 -15.22 9.83
CA TYR A 242 7.70 -14.67 9.66
C TYR A 242 7.20 -14.81 8.21
N ALA A 243 8.06 -14.61 7.21
CA ALA A 243 7.72 -14.84 5.81
C ALA A 243 7.27 -16.29 5.58
N ASN A 244 8.00 -17.27 6.11
CA ASN A 244 7.63 -18.67 6.00
C ASN A 244 6.25 -18.97 6.61
N GLN A 245 5.91 -18.34 7.74
CA GLN A 245 4.57 -18.41 8.31
C GLN A 245 3.53 -17.85 7.35
N LEU A 246 3.75 -16.64 6.80
CA LEU A 246 2.82 -16.00 5.87
C LEU A 246 2.60 -16.82 4.58
N ILE A 247 3.62 -17.53 4.09
CA ILE A 247 3.48 -18.41 2.92
C ILE A 247 2.42 -19.48 3.20
N SER A 248 2.44 -20.06 4.40
CA SER A 248 1.47 -21.10 4.80
C SER A 248 0.05 -20.54 4.98
N GLU A 249 -0.07 -19.29 5.42
CA GLU A 249 -1.35 -18.61 5.66
C GLU A 249 -1.94 -17.95 4.39
N ARG A 250 -1.11 -17.77 3.34
CA ARG A 250 -1.45 -17.09 2.09
C ARG A 250 -2.78 -17.53 1.46
N PRO A 251 -3.09 -18.83 1.32
CA PRO A 251 -4.36 -19.25 0.70
C PRO A 251 -5.58 -18.81 1.51
N GLN A 252 -5.49 -18.85 2.85
CA GLN A 252 -6.57 -18.43 3.73
C GLN A 252 -6.75 -16.91 3.67
N LEU A 253 -5.65 -16.15 3.73
CA LEU A 253 -5.68 -14.69 3.58
C LEU A 253 -6.37 -14.26 2.27
N ARG A 254 -6.05 -14.91 1.15
CA ARG A 254 -6.73 -14.66 -0.13
C ARG A 254 -8.22 -14.97 -0.06
N ALA A 255 -8.61 -16.07 0.56
CA ALA A 255 -10.02 -16.43 0.72
C ALA A 255 -10.78 -15.38 1.54
N ASP A 256 -10.21 -14.94 2.66
CA ASP A 256 -10.81 -13.96 3.57
C ASP A 256 -10.94 -12.59 2.89
N LEU A 257 -9.89 -12.10 2.23
CA LEU A 257 -9.94 -10.84 1.48
C LEU A 257 -10.97 -10.87 0.34
N LYS A 258 -11.13 -12.02 -0.32
CA LYS A 258 -12.15 -12.20 -1.35
C LYS A 258 -13.56 -12.10 -0.77
N VAL A 259 -13.79 -12.64 0.43
CA VAL A 259 -15.09 -12.54 1.12
C VAL A 259 -15.34 -11.09 1.54
N ASP A 260 -14.37 -10.45 2.19
CA ASP A 260 -14.46 -9.04 2.61
C ASP A 260 -14.76 -8.10 1.42
N LEU A 261 -14.03 -8.25 0.30
CA LEU A 261 -14.28 -7.47 -0.91
C LEU A 261 -15.69 -7.66 -1.47
N LYS A 262 -16.23 -8.89 -1.43
CA LYS A 262 -17.60 -9.16 -1.87
C LYS A 262 -18.62 -8.50 -0.95
N GLU A 263 -18.41 -8.55 0.36
CA GLU A 263 -19.30 -7.91 1.34
C GLU A 263 -19.30 -6.39 1.16
N LYS A 264 -18.12 -5.77 1.02
CA LYS A 264 -17.97 -4.35 0.72
C LYS A 264 -18.67 -3.96 -0.58
N LEU A 265 -18.49 -4.74 -1.65
CA LEU A 265 -19.14 -4.47 -2.93
C LEU A 265 -20.67 -4.59 -2.84
N ASN A 266 -21.19 -5.59 -2.12
CA ASN A 266 -22.62 -5.76 -1.90
C ASN A 266 -23.22 -4.59 -1.10
N HIS A 267 -22.52 -4.12 -0.07
CA HIS A 267 -22.95 -2.95 0.70
C HIS A 267 -23.08 -1.71 -0.20
N ILE A 268 -22.07 -1.45 -1.04
CA ILE A 268 -22.06 -0.32 -1.97
C ILE A 268 -23.21 -0.45 -2.99
N LEU A 269 -23.46 -1.65 -3.52
CA LEU A 269 -24.57 -1.90 -4.42
C LEU A 269 -25.92 -1.56 -3.77
N LEU A 270 -26.14 -1.99 -2.53
CA LEU A 270 -27.38 -1.69 -1.79
C LEU A 270 -27.54 -0.18 -1.58
N THR A 271 -26.47 0.53 -1.20
CA THR A 271 -26.49 1.98 -1.03
C THR A 271 -26.87 2.70 -2.34
N VAL A 272 -26.26 2.31 -3.45
CA VAL A 272 -26.57 2.89 -4.77
C VAL A 272 -28.01 2.59 -5.19
N GLU A 273 -28.51 1.38 -4.93
CA GLU A 273 -29.91 1.03 -5.20
C GLU A 273 -30.88 1.91 -4.40
N GLU A 274 -30.61 2.14 -3.11
CA GLU A 274 -31.41 3.02 -2.26
C GLU A 274 -31.41 4.48 -2.77
N GLU A 275 -30.25 5.02 -3.14
CA GLU A 275 -30.13 6.37 -3.71
C GLU A 275 -30.96 6.51 -5.01
N ILE A 276 -30.89 5.51 -5.90
CA ILE A 276 -31.68 5.48 -7.13
C ILE A 276 -33.18 5.49 -6.82
N GLN A 277 -33.63 4.75 -5.80
CA GLN A 277 -35.05 4.73 -5.42
C GLN A 277 -35.49 6.09 -4.86
N GLN A 278 -34.66 6.72 -4.04
CA GLN A 278 -34.94 8.06 -3.50
C GLN A 278 -35.05 9.11 -4.61
N GLU A 279 -34.15 9.11 -5.59
CA GLU A 279 -34.21 10.04 -6.72
C GLU A 279 -35.44 9.79 -7.60
N LYS A 280 -35.80 8.52 -7.86
CA LYS A 280 -37.05 8.18 -8.56
C LYS A 280 -38.28 8.70 -7.81
N ALA A 281 -38.31 8.56 -6.48
CA ALA A 281 -39.41 9.06 -5.66
C ALA A 281 -39.51 10.59 -5.73
N LYS A 282 -38.39 11.31 -5.59
CA LYS A 282 -38.33 12.77 -5.74
C LYS A 282 -38.80 13.23 -7.12
N PHE A 283 -38.33 12.57 -8.19
CA PHE A 283 -38.75 12.87 -9.55
C PHE A 283 -40.26 12.70 -9.74
N ASN A 284 -40.82 11.59 -9.24
CA ASN A 284 -42.26 11.33 -9.32
C ASN A 284 -43.07 12.36 -8.52
N PHE A 285 -42.61 12.75 -7.34
CA PHE A 285 -43.23 13.80 -6.52
C PHE A 285 -43.24 15.15 -7.27
N ASN A 286 -42.08 15.59 -7.77
CA ASN A 286 -41.96 16.84 -8.52
C ASN A 286 -42.84 16.84 -9.79
N ARG A 287 -42.94 15.70 -10.48
CA ARG A 287 -43.83 15.54 -11.63
C ARG A 287 -45.30 15.70 -11.23
N GLN A 288 -45.74 15.12 -10.11
CA GLN A 288 -47.11 15.26 -9.62
C GLN A 288 -47.44 16.70 -9.23
N GLU A 289 -46.52 17.39 -8.55
CA GLU A 289 -46.65 18.81 -8.21
C GLU A 289 -46.79 19.67 -9.47
N PHE A 290 -45.92 19.45 -10.47
CA PHE A 290 -46.00 20.16 -11.75
C PHE A 290 -47.34 19.93 -12.46
N LEU A 291 -47.80 18.68 -12.57
CA LEU A 291 -49.09 18.36 -13.19
C LEU A 291 -50.27 18.99 -12.44
N THR A 292 -50.20 19.05 -11.12
CA THR A 292 -51.21 19.70 -10.27
C THR A 292 -51.26 21.21 -10.53
N GLN A 293 -50.10 21.86 -10.56
CA GLN A 293 -49.99 23.29 -10.87
C GLN A 293 -50.45 23.61 -12.30
N LEU A 294 -50.05 22.80 -13.28
CA LEU A 294 -50.46 22.96 -14.68
C LEU A 294 -51.99 22.87 -14.81
N ASN A 295 -52.61 21.85 -14.20
CA ASN A 295 -54.06 21.70 -14.22
C ASN A 295 -54.79 22.86 -13.54
N LYS A 296 -54.22 23.40 -12.45
CA LYS A 296 -54.75 24.60 -11.78
C LYS A 296 -54.72 25.81 -12.71
N HIS A 297 -53.62 26.02 -13.43
CA HIS A 297 -53.50 27.11 -14.40
C HIS A 297 -54.45 26.94 -15.59
N LEU A 298 -54.54 25.74 -16.17
CA LEU A 298 -55.45 25.46 -17.29
C LEU A 298 -56.92 25.70 -16.91
N LYS A 299 -57.33 25.35 -15.69
CA LYS A 299 -58.68 25.64 -15.18
C LYS A 299 -58.96 27.14 -15.01
N ALA A 300 -57.95 27.98 -14.82
CA ALA A 300 -58.12 29.42 -14.68
C ALA A 300 -58.34 30.15 -16.03
N PHE A 301 -58.12 29.46 -17.15
CA PHE A 301 -58.34 30.00 -18.50
C PHE A 301 -59.72 29.67 -19.09
N ASN A 302 -60.48 28.75 -18.47
CA ASN A 302 -61.86 28.41 -18.83
C ASN A 302 -62.86 29.10 -17.90
#